data_AF-R7PF85-F1
#
_entry.id   AF-R7PF85-F1
#
_cell.length_a   1.000
_cell.length_b   1.000
_cell.length_c   1.000
_cell.angle_alpha   90.00
_cell.angle_beta   90.00
_cell.angle_gamma   90.00
#
_symmetry.space_group_name_H-M   'P 1'
#
loop_
_entity.id
_entity.type
_entity.pdbx_description
1 polymer ?
#
loop_
_entity_poly.entity_id
_entity_poly.type
_entity_poly.pdbx_seq_one_letter_code
_entity_poly.pdbx_strand_id
1 'polypeptide(L)'
;MNNNNKLVALMLGAFVMAGFNSCSDDHFDVVGSGSNSTLWQTIASTQELSDFKEIVEKTVNMSNENDSKTTTTFDRLLDGETRYTVWAPKNGTYDAAKYKALLEQAEQLKTSDPEKALDCNYTVLNQFVKNHVANFNYEANVGEQTVRMNNSKVAEYNASTGTFNGVKLDATLASLPAKNGMLHVLDGYSPYRYNILDLFENTPELSEVYDYIASQDVKEFNENMSTAGGTDENGNIQYIDSVYTTTNDLLTSSNASISAEDSLYLVVVPTNAGWNDAISKVKSLYKYKSSYKYRWDDENAVFTQTKSDLNADSLSEASARAAILTNMYFSAGQLGDDVYNMDDAAVIQQMTTADSLLTTTDMVVYNTNLGGVNPIFGSVVPDTASNGYVYKVDQFNYTIAGSYQPKITMEGSDASLYYAANSNMNLGGNIQDNVLTLNTDQIAADTVVPGASAYLGKQYLRVVRRNTSAASIDLKVFDLLSGKYDVYVTMLPSKININTNSGSECETKGNMVAATLIDDAGETFASSSNLTYSTDTVSTFKLFSDLEVPYCYTDIPDLEWSSSDNRTFVRLRLTIPAKRSQGSKADNMALNIYEIRFVPKD
;
A
#
# COMPACT_ATOMS: atom_id res chain seq x y z
N MET A 1 26.37 -26.51 3.36
CA MET A 1 25.78 -26.97 2.10
C MET A 1 24.27 -26.90 2.24
N ASN A 2 23.69 -25.78 1.80
CA ASN A 2 22.35 -25.66 1.21
C ASN A 2 22.22 -24.20 0.77
N ASN A 3 22.49 -24.00 -0.52
CA ASN A 3 22.34 -22.73 -1.21
C ASN A 3 20.86 -22.52 -1.49
N ASN A 4 20.25 -21.52 -0.86
CA ASN A 4 18.99 -20.94 -1.33
C ASN A 4 19.31 -19.57 -1.91
N ASN A 5 19.50 -19.54 -3.23
CA ASN A 5 19.63 -18.32 -4.02
C ASN A 5 18.31 -17.52 -3.92
N LYS A 6 18.34 -16.41 -3.18
CA LYS A 6 17.36 -15.34 -3.33
C LYS A 6 17.74 -14.57 -4.61
N LEU A 7 16.89 -14.65 -5.62
CA LEU A 7 16.93 -13.78 -6.78
C LEU A 7 16.67 -12.35 -6.28
N VAL A 8 17.74 -11.56 -6.17
CA VAL A 8 17.68 -10.11 -6.09
C VAL A 8 17.36 -9.63 -7.51
N ALA A 9 16.19 -9.03 -7.69
CA ALA A 9 15.77 -8.44 -8.94
C ALA A 9 16.68 -7.23 -9.24
N LEU A 10 17.67 -7.47 -10.09
CA LEU A 10 18.46 -6.43 -10.75
C LEU A 10 17.52 -5.62 -11.65
N MET A 11 17.14 -4.41 -11.25
CA MET A 11 16.80 -3.36 -12.22
C MET A 11 18.10 -2.88 -12.90
N LEU A 12 18.66 -3.75 -13.73
CA LEU A 12 19.42 -3.31 -14.89
C LEU A 12 18.46 -3.36 -16.07
N GLY A 13 18.52 -2.35 -16.92
CA GLY A 13 17.85 -2.32 -18.23
C GLY A 13 18.32 -3.46 -19.14
N ALA A 14 17.93 -4.68 -18.82
CA ALA A 14 17.88 -5.81 -19.70
C ALA A 14 16.51 -5.77 -20.37
N PHE A 15 16.49 -5.33 -21.62
CA PHE A 15 15.37 -5.51 -22.54
C PHE A 15 15.03 -7.00 -22.62
N VAL A 16 14.10 -7.46 -21.78
CA VAL A 16 13.46 -8.76 -21.95
C VAL A 16 12.30 -8.56 -22.91
N MET A 17 12.60 -8.74 -24.19
CA MET A 17 11.62 -9.00 -25.24
C MET A 17 10.86 -10.30 -24.89
N ALA A 18 9.68 -10.18 -24.30
CA ALA A 18 8.71 -11.25 -24.20
C ALA A 18 7.43 -10.81 -24.92
N GLY A 19 7.13 -11.53 -26.00
CA GLY A 19 6.22 -11.11 -27.05
C GLY A 19 4.75 -11.07 -26.67
N PHE A 20 4.08 -10.03 -27.15
CA PHE A 20 2.72 -10.11 -27.63
C PHE A 20 2.75 -10.06 -29.16
N ASN A 21 2.19 -11.09 -29.80
CA ASN A 21 1.99 -11.13 -31.24
C ASN A 21 0.94 -10.06 -31.63
N SER A 22 1.35 -8.98 -32.28
CA SER A 22 0.65 -8.50 -33.48
C SER A 22 1.46 -7.45 -34.25
N CYS A 23 1.60 -7.75 -35.54
CA CYS A 23 2.01 -6.88 -36.66
C CYS A 23 3.52 -6.74 -36.90
N SER A 24 3.85 -6.80 -38.19
CA SER A 24 5.18 -6.80 -38.79
C SER A 24 6.09 -5.73 -38.20
N ASP A 25 7.31 -6.14 -37.87
CA ASP A 25 8.40 -5.31 -37.38
C ASP A 25 8.97 -4.43 -38.51
N ASP A 26 8.16 -3.46 -38.95
CA ASP A 26 8.50 -2.48 -39.99
C ASP A 26 9.29 -1.27 -39.43
N HIS A 27 9.61 -1.28 -38.13
CA HIS A 27 10.31 -0.19 -37.42
C HIS A 27 11.79 -0.05 -37.80
N PHE A 28 12.37 -1.07 -38.44
CA PHE A 28 13.77 -1.06 -38.89
C PHE A 28 13.94 -0.62 -40.36
N ASP A 29 12.89 -0.70 -41.18
CA ASP A 29 12.99 -0.65 -42.66
C ASP A 29 12.66 0.70 -43.31
N VAL A 30 12.26 1.72 -42.54
CA VAL A 30 12.08 3.07 -43.09
C VAL A 30 13.42 3.79 -43.20
N VAL A 31 14.09 3.58 -44.33
CA VAL A 31 15.26 4.37 -44.76
C VAL A 31 14.75 5.66 -45.37
N GLY A 32 14.83 6.77 -44.64
CA GLY A 32 14.70 8.10 -45.21
C GLY A 32 15.83 8.32 -46.22
N SER A 33 15.55 8.04 -47.50
CA SER A 33 16.51 8.28 -48.58
C SER A 33 16.70 9.79 -48.75
N GLY A 34 17.82 10.37 -48.29
CA GLY A 34 18.17 11.74 -48.69
C GLY A 34 19.18 12.54 -47.89
N SER A 35 19.49 12.23 -46.63
CA SER A 35 20.37 13.06 -45.80
C SER A 35 21.67 12.36 -45.39
N ASN A 36 22.82 12.97 -45.71
CA ASN A 36 24.14 12.54 -45.21
C ASN A 36 24.42 13.03 -43.78
N SER A 37 23.57 13.90 -43.25
CA SER A 37 23.76 14.53 -41.93
C SER A 37 23.18 13.68 -40.81
N THR A 38 23.85 13.65 -39.66
CA THR A 38 23.31 13.04 -38.43
C THR A 38 22.13 13.86 -37.88
N LEU A 39 21.38 13.28 -36.94
CA LEU A 39 20.37 14.01 -36.18
C LEU A 39 20.99 15.23 -35.51
N TRP A 40 22.15 15.07 -34.89
CA TRP A 40 22.88 16.19 -34.29
C TRP A 40 23.22 17.29 -35.31
N GLN A 41 23.77 16.93 -36.47
CA GLN A 41 24.10 17.90 -37.53
C GLN A 41 22.85 18.60 -38.08
N THR A 42 21.72 17.89 -38.15
CA THR A 42 20.43 18.45 -38.58
C THR A 42 19.90 19.45 -37.54
N ILE A 43 19.93 19.09 -36.26
CA ILE A 43 19.59 19.99 -35.13
C ILE A 43 20.49 21.23 -35.16
N ALA A 44 21.81 21.03 -35.27
CA ALA A 44 22.79 22.10 -35.22
C ALA A 44 22.71 23.08 -36.40
N SER A 45 22.16 22.65 -37.54
CA SER A 45 21.97 23.51 -38.73
C SER A 45 20.57 24.14 -38.81
N THR A 46 19.64 23.74 -37.94
CA THR A 46 18.27 24.30 -37.89
C THR A 46 18.26 25.51 -36.95
N GLN A 47 18.14 26.72 -37.50
CA GLN A 47 18.25 27.97 -36.74
C GLN A 47 17.17 28.11 -35.66
N GLU A 48 15.98 27.58 -35.93
CA GLU A 48 14.80 27.55 -35.07
C GLU A 48 14.97 26.64 -33.85
N LEU A 49 16.05 25.87 -33.77
CA LEU A 49 16.38 24.96 -32.67
C LEU A 49 17.63 25.38 -31.88
N SER A 50 18.11 26.62 -32.03
CA SER A 50 19.36 27.06 -31.39
C SER A 50 19.35 26.90 -29.86
N ASP A 51 18.22 27.11 -29.19
CA ASP A 51 18.11 26.90 -27.74
C ASP A 51 18.12 25.41 -27.37
N PHE A 52 17.42 24.59 -28.16
CA PHE A 52 17.37 23.14 -27.96
C PHE A 52 18.76 22.53 -28.15
N LYS A 53 19.46 22.94 -29.22
CA LYS A 53 20.85 22.61 -29.51
C LYS A 53 21.74 22.89 -28.30
N GLU A 54 21.70 24.10 -27.75
CA GLU A 54 22.58 24.48 -26.62
C GLU A 54 22.35 23.62 -25.38
N ILE A 55 21.08 23.31 -25.07
CA ILE A 55 20.74 22.45 -23.93
C ILE A 55 21.27 21.02 -24.15
N VAL A 56 21.00 20.43 -25.32
CA VAL A 56 21.42 19.06 -25.66
C VAL A 56 22.96 18.92 -25.68
N GLU A 57 23.67 19.93 -26.19
CA GLU A 57 25.14 19.96 -26.25
C GLU A 57 25.80 19.97 -24.87
N LYS A 58 25.13 20.57 -23.87
CA LYS A 58 25.65 20.70 -22.51
C LYS A 58 25.16 19.59 -21.57
N THR A 59 24.10 18.88 -21.94
CA THR A 59 23.50 17.85 -21.08
C THR A 59 24.30 16.56 -21.14
N VAL A 60 24.78 16.09 -19.98
CA VAL A 60 25.47 14.80 -19.84
C VAL A 60 24.48 13.64 -19.93
N ASN A 61 24.80 12.59 -20.68
CA ASN A 61 23.94 11.39 -20.77
C ASN A 61 24.14 10.43 -19.58
N MET A 62 23.58 10.81 -18.44
CA MET A 62 23.60 10.01 -17.22
C MET A 62 22.70 8.76 -17.34
N SER A 63 23.18 7.65 -16.79
CA SER A 63 22.44 6.39 -16.67
C SER A 63 21.38 6.43 -15.56
N ASN A 64 21.68 7.09 -14.44
CA ASN A 64 20.78 7.40 -13.33
C ASN A 64 21.21 8.71 -12.65
N GLU A 65 20.45 9.19 -11.67
CA GLU A 65 20.66 10.43 -10.93
C GLU A 65 21.99 10.48 -10.15
N ASN A 66 22.60 9.32 -9.88
CA ASN A 66 23.88 9.20 -9.17
C ASN A 66 25.08 8.99 -10.12
N ASP A 67 24.88 9.02 -11.46
CA ASP A 67 25.94 8.76 -12.44
C ASP A 67 26.94 9.93 -12.54
N SER A 68 27.97 9.88 -11.72
CA SER A 68 29.07 10.85 -11.70
C SER A 68 30.18 10.59 -12.71
N LYS A 69 30.14 9.43 -13.41
CA LYS A 69 31.22 8.98 -14.30
C LYS A 69 31.03 9.43 -15.73
N THR A 70 29.79 9.46 -16.20
CA THR A 70 29.53 9.78 -17.58
C THR A 70 29.89 11.24 -17.86
N THR A 71 30.76 11.46 -18.84
CA THR A 71 31.15 12.81 -19.31
C THR A 71 30.69 13.05 -20.75
N THR A 72 30.16 12.02 -21.40
CA THR A 72 29.64 12.11 -22.75
C THR A 72 28.31 12.85 -22.74
N THR A 73 28.26 13.95 -23.50
CA THR A 73 27.07 14.77 -23.67
C THR A 73 26.10 14.13 -24.68
N PHE A 74 24.82 14.47 -24.56
CA PHE A 74 23.75 13.80 -25.29
C PHE A 74 23.82 14.07 -26.81
N ASP A 75 24.38 15.20 -27.23
CA ASP A 75 24.67 15.50 -28.63
C ASP A 75 25.57 14.45 -29.30
N ARG A 76 26.55 13.90 -28.57
CA ARG A 76 27.43 12.84 -29.08
C ARG A 76 26.67 11.56 -29.40
N LEU A 77 25.59 11.27 -28.68
CA LEU A 77 24.71 10.14 -28.99
C LEU A 77 23.91 10.38 -30.27
N LEU A 78 23.41 11.60 -30.45
CA LEU A 78 22.66 11.98 -31.65
C LEU A 78 23.54 12.12 -32.90
N ASP A 79 24.86 12.27 -32.74
CA ASP A 79 25.84 12.23 -33.83
C ASP A 79 26.33 10.80 -34.18
N GLY A 80 26.00 9.82 -33.33
CA GLY A 80 26.40 8.42 -33.47
C GLY A 80 25.62 7.63 -34.53
N GLU A 81 25.73 6.30 -34.45
CA GLU A 81 25.09 5.38 -35.41
C GLU A 81 23.70 4.91 -34.97
N THR A 82 23.38 5.02 -33.68
CA THR A 82 22.08 4.60 -33.13
C THR A 82 20.95 5.41 -33.75
N ARG A 83 19.84 4.73 -34.07
CA ARG A 83 18.65 5.35 -34.66
C ARG A 83 17.72 5.92 -33.59
N TYR A 84 17.36 7.20 -33.74
CA TYR A 84 16.42 7.88 -32.86
C TYR A 84 15.33 8.62 -33.64
N THR A 85 14.24 8.95 -32.95
CA THR A 85 13.30 9.98 -33.35
C THR A 85 13.34 11.11 -32.33
N VAL A 86 13.45 12.35 -32.80
CA VAL A 86 13.55 13.55 -31.96
C VAL A 86 12.37 14.46 -32.24
N TRP A 87 11.63 14.87 -31.22
CA TRP A 87 10.59 15.90 -31.32
C TRP A 87 11.08 17.17 -30.65
N ALA A 88 11.78 18.04 -31.38
CA ALA A 88 12.42 19.21 -30.82
C ALA A 88 11.46 20.42 -30.76
N PRO A 89 11.21 21.03 -29.58
CA PRO A 89 10.43 22.26 -29.49
C PRO A 89 11.17 23.43 -30.13
N LYS A 90 10.47 24.20 -30.97
CA LYS A 90 11.04 25.41 -31.58
C LYS A 90 11.39 26.47 -30.54
N ASN A 91 12.36 27.33 -30.86
CA ASN A 91 12.74 28.45 -29.99
C ASN A 91 11.52 29.30 -29.58
N GLY A 92 11.49 29.72 -28.32
CA GLY A 92 10.45 30.59 -27.77
C GLY A 92 9.13 29.90 -27.38
N THR A 93 8.98 28.59 -27.55
CA THR A 93 7.77 27.85 -27.09
C THR A 93 7.91 27.22 -25.72
N TYR A 94 9.11 27.24 -25.14
CA TYR A 94 9.41 26.67 -23.82
C TYR A 94 10.38 27.57 -23.05
N ASP A 95 10.45 27.37 -21.74
CA ASP A 95 11.40 28.08 -20.88
C ASP A 95 12.81 27.48 -21.03
N ALA A 96 13.52 27.88 -22.08
CA ALA A 96 14.91 27.49 -22.28
C ALA A 96 15.84 28.03 -21.18
N ALA A 97 15.50 29.17 -20.58
CA ALA A 97 16.32 29.80 -19.55
C ALA A 97 16.36 28.94 -18.28
N LYS A 98 15.24 28.32 -17.88
CA LYS A 98 15.18 27.35 -16.79
C LYS A 98 16.24 26.24 -16.94
N TYR A 99 16.25 25.56 -18.08
CA TYR A 99 17.14 24.42 -18.29
C TYR A 99 18.61 24.84 -18.42
N LYS A 100 18.88 25.98 -19.06
CA LYS A 100 20.24 26.53 -19.13
C LYS A 100 20.75 26.95 -17.74
N ALA A 101 19.90 27.53 -16.91
CA ALA A 101 20.26 27.90 -15.54
C ALA A 101 20.55 26.67 -14.67
N LEU A 102 19.79 25.58 -14.81
CA LEU A 102 20.08 24.32 -14.12
C LEU A 102 21.43 23.73 -14.54
N LEU A 103 21.76 23.74 -15.84
CA LEU A 103 23.06 23.29 -16.33
C LEU A 103 24.21 24.18 -15.82
N GLU A 104 24.00 25.50 -15.77
CA GLU A 104 24.98 26.43 -15.22
C GLU A 104 25.18 26.20 -13.70
N GLN A 105 24.09 26.03 -12.96
CA GLN A 105 24.11 25.70 -11.54
C GLN A 105 24.86 24.39 -11.29
N ALA A 106 24.60 23.36 -12.11
CA ALA A 106 25.29 22.08 -12.00
C ALA A 106 26.82 22.24 -12.13
N GLU A 107 27.29 23.03 -13.11
CA GLU A 107 28.73 23.27 -13.29
C GLU A 107 29.31 24.09 -12.13
N GLN A 108 28.58 25.09 -11.61
CA GLN A 108 29.00 25.86 -10.44
C GLN A 108 29.12 24.99 -9.17
N LEU A 109 28.19 24.06 -8.97
CA LEU A 109 28.11 23.21 -7.77
C LEU A 109 28.99 21.97 -7.85
N LYS A 110 29.49 21.60 -9.03
CA LYS A 110 30.23 20.36 -9.29
C LYS A 110 31.32 19.99 -8.28
N THR A 111 31.95 20.98 -7.66
CA THR A 111 32.99 20.78 -6.63
C THR A 111 32.49 21.03 -5.20
N SER A 112 31.61 22.01 -4.99
CA SER A 112 31.14 22.40 -3.65
C SER A 112 29.98 21.55 -3.14
N ASP A 113 29.13 21.08 -4.04
CA ASP A 113 27.96 20.24 -3.77
C ASP A 113 27.73 19.30 -4.97
N PRO A 114 28.56 18.25 -5.11
CA PRO A 114 28.50 17.33 -6.24
C PRO A 114 27.16 16.61 -6.38
N GLU A 115 26.49 16.31 -5.26
CA GLU A 115 25.19 15.65 -5.26
C GLU A 115 24.13 16.57 -5.89
N LYS A 116 24.07 17.84 -5.46
CA LYS A 116 23.14 18.79 -6.08
C LYS A 116 23.49 19.07 -7.55
N ALA A 117 24.77 19.03 -7.91
CA ALA A 117 25.18 19.15 -9.30
C ALA A 117 24.69 17.99 -10.18
N LEU A 118 24.71 16.76 -9.66
CA LEU A 118 24.16 15.59 -10.34
C LEU A 118 22.65 15.70 -10.51
N ASP A 119 21.94 16.09 -9.45
CA ASP A 119 20.49 16.33 -9.48
C ASP A 119 20.09 17.37 -10.53
N CYS A 120 20.78 18.51 -10.60
CA CYS A 120 20.55 19.52 -11.62
C CYS A 120 20.76 18.99 -13.05
N ASN A 121 21.83 18.23 -13.30
CA ASN A 121 22.10 17.62 -14.61
C ASN A 121 21.04 16.57 -14.96
N TYR A 122 20.72 15.68 -14.03
CA TYR A 122 19.75 14.61 -14.23
C TYR A 122 18.36 15.17 -14.48
N THR A 123 17.97 16.24 -13.78
CA THR A 123 16.71 16.96 -14.02
C THR A 123 16.61 17.44 -15.48
N VAL A 124 17.64 18.09 -16.01
CA VAL A 124 17.65 18.55 -17.41
C VAL A 124 17.61 17.38 -18.38
N LEU A 125 18.42 16.34 -18.13
CA LEU A 125 18.45 15.14 -18.95
C LEU A 125 17.09 14.45 -19.00
N ASN A 126 16.47 14.21 -17.83
CA ASN A 126 15.29 13.37 -17.71
C ASN A 126 13.99 14.12 -18.06
N GLN A 127 13.84 15.35 -17.57
CA GLN A 127 12.62 16.13 -17.79
C GLN A 127 12.59 16.82 -19.15
N PHE A 128 13.75 17.20 -19.72
CA PHE A 128 13.80 17.89 -21.00
C PHE A 128 14.30 17.00 -22.13
N VAL A 129 15.57 16.59 -22.11
CA VAL A 129 16.19 15.95 -23.29
C VAL A 129 15.57 14.60 -23.61
N LYS A 130 15.54 13.68 -22.64
CA LYS A 130 14.97 12.34 -22.81
C LYS A 130 13.44 12.34 -23.03
N ASN A 131 12.74 13.41 -22.63
CA ASN A 131 11.30 13.60 -22.90
C ASN A 131 10.99 13.91 -24.37
N HIS A 132 12.00 14.25 -25.18
CA HIS A 132 11.86 14.63 -26.59
C HIS A 132 12.63 13.68 -27.53
N VAL A 133 13.17 12.58 -27.02
CA VAL A 133 13.96 11.61 -27.79
C VAL A 133 13.46 10.21 -27.50
N ALA A 134 13.19 9.44 -28.55
CA ALA A 134 12.86 8.03 -28.46
C ALA A 134 13.82 7.20 -29.32
N ASN A 135 14.04 5.95 -28.92
CA ASN A 135 14.73 4.96 -29.75
C ASN A 135 13.85 4.57 -30.94
N PHE A 136 14.49 4.21 -32.06
CA PHE A 136 13.85 3.77 -33.31
C PHE A 136 13.14 4.87 -34.10
N ASN A 137 12.65 4.48 -35.27
CA ASN A 137 11.90 5.33 -36.19
C ASN A 137 10.40 5.02 -36.08
N TYR A 138 9.57 6.06 -35.98
CA TYR A 138 8.12 5.95 -35.83
C TYR A 138 7.34 6.36 -37.10
N GLU A 139 8.02 6.61 -38.21
CA GLU A 139 7.38 7.05 -39.46
C GLU A 139 6.66 5.93 -40.24
N ALA A 140 6.84 4.66 -39.85
CA ALA A 140 6.20 3.52 -40.53
C ALA A 140 4.67 3.48 -40.28
N ASN A 141 4.23 3.93 -39.10
CA ASN A 141 2.82 4.01 -38.74
C ASN A 141 2.32 5.44 -38.95
N VAL A 142 1.39 5.60 -39.89
CA VAL A 142 0.79 6.91 -40.21
C VAL A 142 -0.33 7.31 -39.24
N GLY A 143 -0.84 6.39 -38.43
CA GLY A 143 -1.92 6.64 -37.48
C GLY A 143 -1.45 7.16 -36.12
N GLU A 144 -2.35 7.11 -35.14
CA GLU A 144 -2.04 7.31 -33.73
C GLU A 144 -1.22 6.14 -33.20
N GLN A 145 -0.15 6.44 -32.48
CA GLN A 145 0.76 5.48 -31.90
C GLN A 145 1.29 5.97 -30.55
N THR A 146 1.49 5.03 -29.65
CA THR A 146 2.15 5.25 -28.37
C THR A 146 3.66 5.10 -28.53
N VAL A 147 4.41 6.11 -28.12
CA VAL A 147 5.86 6.17 -28.19
C VAL A 147 6.43 6.10 -26.79
N ARG A 148 7.33 5.14 -26.54
CA ARG A 148 8.11 5.10 -25.30
C ARG A 148 9.33 6.02 -25.44
N MET A 149 9.35 7.09 -24.66
CA MET A 149 10.43 8.07 -24.63
C MET A 149 11.66 7.52 -23.87
N ASN A 150 12.83 8.14 -24.04
CA ASN A 150 14.06 7.69 -23.38
C ASN A 150 14.07 7.91 -21.86
N ASN A 151 13.10 8.65 -21.31
CA ASN A 151 12.83 8.78 -19.87
C ASN A 151 11.73 7.80 -19.39
N SER A 152 11.39 6.81 -20.20
CA SER A 152 10.35 5.79 -19.95
C SER A 152 8.90 6.29 -19.95
N LYS A 153 8.66 7.60 -20.09
CA LYS A 153 7.32 8.16 -20.26
C LYS A 153 6.71 7.71 -21.58
N VAL A 154 5.39 7.59 -21.60
CA VAL A 154 4.62 7.32 -22.82
C VAL A 154 4.14 8.64 -23.41
N ALA A 155 4.34 8.83 -24.70
CA ALA A 155 3.82 9.95 -25.47
C ALA A 155 2.91 9.44 -26.59
N GLU A 156 1.94 10.26 -26.98
CA GLU A 156 1.08 10.00 -28.13
C GLU A 156 1.63 10.74 -29.34
N TYR A 157 1.93 10.01 -30.43
CA TYR A 157 2.32 10.58 -31.70
C TYR A 157 1.32 10.18 -32.77
N ASN A 158 0.93 11.13 -33.62
CA ASN A 158 0.10 10.86 -34.77
C ASN A 158 0.71 11.54 -36.00
N ALA A 159 1.27 10.72 -36.89
CA ALA A 159 1.94 11.21 -38.09
C ALA A 159 0.96 11.78 -39.13
N SER A 160 -0.28 11.26 -39.20
CA SER A 160 -1.31 11.76 -40.12
C SER A 160 -1.77 13.17 -39.80
N THR A 161 -1.89 13.50 -38.51
CA THR A 161 -2.26 14.85 -38.05
C THR A 161 -1.05 15.73 -37.76
N GLY A 162 0.15 15.14 -37.72
CA GLY A 162 1.38 15.83 -37.35
C GLY A 162 1.30 16.38 -35.93
N THR A 163 0.96 15.52 -34.95
CA THR A 163 0.82 15.92 -33.55
C THR A 163 1.57 14.99 -32.60
N PHE A 164 2.27 15.56 -31.62
CA PHE A 164 2.97 14.86 -30.53
C PHE A 164 2.45 15.38 -29.19
N ASN A 165 1.82 14.54 -28.38
CA ASN A 165 1.09 14.91 -27.16
C ASN A 165 0.13 16.10 -27.37
N GLY A 166 -0.56 16.10 -28.51
CA GLY A 166 -1.46 17.19 -28.92
C GLY A 166 -0.75 18.46 -29.44
N VAL A 167 0.58 18.54 -29.38
CA VAL A 167 1.37 19.65 -29.93
C VAL A 167 1.62 19.40 -31.42
N LYS A 168 1.30 20.39 -32.26
CA LYS A 168 1.51 20.27 -33.71
C LYS A 168 2.99 20.30 -34.08
N LEU A 169 3.34 19.60 -35.16
CA LEU A 169 4.60 19.80 -35.85
C LEU A 169 4.62 21.17 -36.54
N ASP A 170 5.81 21.74 -36.70
CA ASP A 170 6.03 22.98 -37.43
C ASP A 170 5.58 22.83 -38.88
N ALA A 171 4.89 23.84 -39.41
CA ALA A 171 4.30 23.78 -40.75
C ALA A 171 5.34 23.69 -41.89
N THR A 172 6.57 24.13 -41.64
CA THR A 172 7.65 24.24 -42.65
C THR A 172 8.80 23.30 -42.40
N LEU A 173 9.04 22.93 -41.13
CA LEU A 173 10.13 22.06 -40.68
C LEU A 173 9.60 20.77 -40.03
N ALA A 174 8.39 20.34 -40.40
CA ALA A 174 7.66 19.25 -39.75
C ALA A 174 8.49 17.97 -39.53
N SER A 175 9.19 17.51 -40.58
CA SER A 175 10.00 16.29 -40.56
C SER A 175 11.26 16.48 -41.40
N LEU A 176 12.42 16.43 -40.77
CA LEU A 176 13.75 16.62 -41.36
C LEU A 176 14.55 15.31 -41.27
N PRO A 177 14.67 14.52 -42.36
CA PRO A 177 15.30 13.20 -42.31
C PRO A 177 16.80 13.33 -42.03
N ALA A 178 17.30 12.44 -41.19
CA ALA A 178 18.72 12.33 -40.85
C ALA A 178 19.22 10.90 -41.12
N LYS A 179 20.53 10.74 -41.30
CA LYS A 179 21.14 9.43 -41.61
C LYS A 179 20.89 8.38 -40.53
N ASN A 180 20.75 8.83 -39.28
CA ASN A 180 20.50 8.01 -38.09
C ASN A 180 19.13 8.31 -37.46
N GLY A 181 18.13 8.71 -38.25
CA GLY A 181 16.76 8.79 -37.75
C GLY A 181 15.93 9.95 -38.29
N MET A 182 14.99 10.41 -37.47
CA MET A 182 13.99 11.40 -37.86
C MET A 182 13.96 12.57 -36.86
N LEU A 183 14.06 13.81 -37.35
CA LEU A 183 13.84 15.02 -36.54
C LEU A 183 12.48 15.62 -36.89
N HIS A 184 11.62 15.79 -35.90
CA HIS A 184 10.40 16.56 -35.99
C HIS A 184 10.54 17.86 -35.21
N VAL A 185 10.23 18.98 -35.83
CA VAL A 185 10.19 20.28 -35.14
C VAL A 185 8.76 20.50 -34.64
N LEU A 186 8.59 20.82 -33.35
CA LEU A 186 7.29 21.12 -32.76
C LEU A 186 6.98 22.62 -32.81
N ASP A 187 5.75 22.96 -33.17
CA ASP A 187 5.15 24.31 -33.08
C ASP A 187 4.65 24.61 -31.66
N GLY A 188 5.41 24.18 -30.65
CA GLY A 188 5.00 24.24 -29.25
C GLY A 188 5.97 23.46 -28.36
N TYR A 189 5.58 23.26 -27.11
CA TYR A 189 6.34 22.48 -26.14
C TYR A 189 5.50 21.32 -25.62
N SER A 190 6.05 20.10 -25.65
CA SER A 190 5.47 18.95 -24.99
C SER A 190 6.04 18.87 -23.57
N PRO A 191 5.27 19.26 -22.52
CA PRO A 191 5.79 19.28 -21.16
C PRO A 191 6.13 17.89 -20.64
N TYR A 192 7.06 17.85 -19.69
CA TYR A 192 7.28 16.66 -18.88
C TYR A 192 6.03 16.41 -18.03
N ARG A 193 5.52 15.18 -18.06
CA ARG A 193 4.44 14.74 -17.17
C ARG A 193 5.06 14.09 -15.95
N TYR A 194 4.93 14.77 -14.81
CA TYR A 194 5.38 14.27 -13.51
C TYR A 194 4.69 12.94 -13.19
N ASN A 195 5.43 11.97 -12.66
CA ASN A 195 4.77 10.86 -11.94
C ASN A 195 4.18 11.42 -10.64
N ILE A 196 3.38 10.63 -9.92
CA ILE A 196 2.72 11.07 -8.68
C ILE A 196 3.73 11.56 -7.63
N LEU A 197 4.88 10.88 -7.46
CA LEU A 197 5.88 11.30 -6.47
C LEU A 197 6.55 12.62 -6.86
N ASP A 198 6.99 12.77 -8.12
CA ASP A 198 7.55 14.02 -8.63
C ASP A 198 6.51 15.15 -8.52
N LEU A 199 5.22 14.83 -8.73
CA LEU A 199 4.14 15.81 -8.61
C LEU A 199 4.00 16.29 -7.16
N PHE A 200 4.15 15.40 -6.17
CA PHE A 200 4.17 15.78 -4.76
C PHE A 200 5.32 16.72 -4.44
N GLU A 201 6.53 16.39 -4.90
CA GLU A 201 7.73 17.23 -4.73
C GLU A 201 7.54 18.64 -5.30
N ASN A 202 6.89 18.72 -6.46
CA ASN A 202 6.77 19.96 -7.23
C ASN A 202 5.46 20.73 -6.98
N THR A 203 4.65 20.30 -6.00
CA THR A 203 3.37 20.96 -5.64
C THR A 203 3.45 21.58 -4.24
N PRO A 204 3.50 22.92 -4.12
CA PRO A 204 3.65 23.60 -2.82
C PRO A 204 2.56 23.26 -1.80
N GLU A 205 1.35 22.94 -2.26
CA GLU A 205 0.20 22.57 -1.42
C GLU A 205 0.37 21.19 -0.76
N LEU A 206 1.31 20.38 -1.23
CA LEU A 206 1.62 19.02 -0.76
C LEU A 206 2.98 18.93 -0.06
N SER A 207 3.65 20.06 0.18
CA SER A 207 5.01 20.08 0.72
C SER A 207 5.10 19.36 2.07
N GLU A 208 4.13 19.49 2.97
CA GLU A 208 4.17 18.81 4.28
C GLU A 208 4.06 17.28 4.15
N VAL A 209 3.35 16.80 3.12
CA VAL A 209 3.24 15.37 2.82
C VAL A 209 4.54 14.88 2.21
N TYR A 210 5.06 15.59 1.20
CA TYR A 210 6.31 15.23 0.54
C TYR A 210 7.51 15.26 1.50
N ASP A 211 7.65 16.32 2.29
CA ASP A 211 8.73 16.48 3.27
C ASP A 211 8.73 15.32 4.27
N TYR A 212 7.55 14.85 4.69
CA TYR A 212 7.48 13.69 5.58
C TYR A 212 7.87 12.39 4.85
N ILE A 213 7.41 12.16 3.61
CA ILE A 213 7.83 11.00 2.81
C ILE A 213 9.37 11.01 2.66
N ALA A 214 9.93 12.12 2.18
CA ALA A 214 11.37 12.29 1.96
C ALA A 214 12.18 12.17 3.27
N SER A 215 11.62 12.58 4.42
CA SER A 215 12.27 12.38 5.72
C SER A 215 12.46 10.92 6.12
N GLN A 216 11.74 9.99 5.47
CA GLN A 216 11.87 8.55 5.69
C GLN A 216 12.81 7.88 4.67
N ASP A 217 13.42 8.64 3.76
CA ASP A 217 14.40 8.09 2.83
C ASP A 217 15.67 7.66 3.57
N VAL A 218 16.07 6.41 3.36
CA VAL A 218 17.34 5.86 3.84
C VAL A 218 18.26 5.67 2.64
N LYS A 219 19.39 6.37 2.65
CA LYS A 219 20.45 6.20 1.65
C LYS A 219 21.49 5.22 2.17
N GLU A 220 21.56 4.06 1.53
CA GLU A 220 22.51 3.01 1.90
C GLU A 220 23.59 2.84 0.83
N PHE A 221 24.83 2.65 1.27
CA PHE A 221 25.95 2.34 0.39
C PHE A 221 25.82 0.90 -0.14
N ASN A 222 25.89 0.74 -1.45
CA ASN A 222 25.80 -0.54 -2.13
C ASN A 222 27.18 -0.99 -2.64
N GLU A 223 27.91 -1.73 -1.81
CA GLU A 223 29.23 -2.28 -2.13
C GLU A 223 29.24 -3.09 -3.44
N ASN A 224 28.19 -3.88 -3.69
CA ASN A 224 28.12 -4.76 -4.87
C ASN A 224 28.01 -3.99 -6.20
N MET A 225 27.40 -2.80 -6.16
CA MET A 225 27.29 -1.93 -7.32
C MET A 225 28.43 -0.92 -7.39
N SER A 226 29.22 -0.80 -6.32
CA SER A 226 30.35 0.11 -6.21
C SER A 226 31.62 -0.46 -6.83
N THR A 227 32.53 0.40 -7.27
CA THR A 227 33.84 -0.02 -7.80
C THR A 227 34.90 0.05 -6.71
N ALA A 228 35.33 -1.11 -6.21
CA ALA A 228 36.40 -1.20 -5.22
C ALA A 228 37.75 -0.70 -5.77
N GLY A 229 38.47 0.05 -4.95
CA GLY A 229 39.82 0.56 -5.23
C GLY A 229 40.90 -0.09 -4.38
N GLY A 230 41.94 0.70 -4.10
CA GLY A 230 43.00 0.28 -3.17
C GLY A 230 42.50 0.22 -1.74
N THR A 231 43.24 -0.48 -0.87
CA THR A 231 42.97 -0.45 0.58
C THR A 231 43.74 0.69 1.25
N ASP A 232 43.14 1.31 2.25
CA ASP A 232 43.83 2.28 3.09
C ASP A 232 44.88 1.61 4.02
N GLU A 233 45.54 2.44 4.81
CA GLU A 233 46.59 2.03 5.76
C GLU A 233 46.10 1.02 6.81
N ASN A 234 44.79 0.93 7.02
CA ASN A 234 44.14 0.05 7.99
C ASN A 234 43.52 -1.20 7.34
N GLY A 235 43.66 -1.36 6.02
CA GLY A 235 43.11 -2.49 5.28
C GLY A 235 41.64 -2.32 4.87
N ASN A 236 41.04 -1.14 5.04
CA ASN A 236 39.68 -0.88 4.55
C ASN A 236 39.72 -0.61 3.04
N ILE A 237 38.80 -1.19 2.28
CA ILE A 237 38.67 -0.92 0.85
C ILE A 237 38.22 0.53 0.67
N GLN A 238 39.01 1.31 -0.08
CA GLN A 238 38.60 2.62 -0.56
C GLN A 238 37.89 2.44 -1.90
N TYR A 239 36.65 2.91 -2.00
CA TYR A 239 35.90 2.81 -3.25
C TYR A 239 36.30 3.93 -4.19
N ILE A 240 36.60 3.57 -5.44
CA ILE A 240 36.85 4.53 -6.51
C ILE A 240 35.51 5.13 -6.98
N ASP A 241 34.44 4.36 -6.84
CA ASP A 241 33.07 4.79 -7.16
C ASP A 241 32.09 4.16 -6.17
N SER A 242 31.37 5.02 -5.46
CA SER A 242 30.38 4.59 -4.48
C SER A 242 28.98 4.75 -5.04
N VAL A 243 28.27 3.62 -5.17
CA VAL A 243 26.85 3.60 -5.51
C VAL A 243 26.04 3.59 -4.22
N TYR A 244 25.04 4.45 -4.16
CA TYR A 244 24.05 4.47 -3.07
C TYR A 244 22.68 4.07 -3.62
N THR A 245 21.89 3.41 -2.78
CA THR A 245 20.48 3.12 -3.05
C THR A 245 19.63 3.83 -2.02
N THR A 246 18.58 4.51 -2.48
CA THR A 246 17.58 5.11 -1.60
C THR A 246 16.42 4.14 -1.43
N THR A 247 16.08 3.82 -0.20
CA THR A 247 14.86 3.07 0.15
C THR A 247 13.93 3.94 0.97
N ASN A 248 12.62 3.68 0.84
CA ASN A 248 11.60 4.35 1.64
C ASN A 248 10.59 3.31 2.10
N ASP A 249 10.61 3.00 3.39
CA ASP A 249 9.77 1.96 3.97
C ASP A 249 8.28 2.33 3.95
N LEU A 250 7.95 3.63 4.00
CA LEU A 250 6.55 4.08 3.87
C LEU A 250 6.02 3.82 2.46
N LEU A 251 6.78 4.20 1.43
CA LEU A 251 6.39 3.94 0.04
C LEU A 251 6.34 2.43 -0.23
N THR A 252 7.28 1.66 0.31
CA THR A 252 7.27 0.20 0.20
C THR A 252 6.03 -0.39 0.88
N SER A 253 5.72 0.04 2.10
CA SER A 253 4.56 -0.44 2.88
C SER A 253 3.22 0.01 2.28
N SER A 254 3.21 1.02 1.42
CA SER A 254 2.02 1.44 0.70
C SER A 254 1.63 0.49 -0.44
N ASN A 255 2.51 -0.43 -0.85
CA ASN A 255 2.34 -1.27 -2.03
C ASN A 255 2.01 -0.49 -3.33
N ALA A 256 2.34 0.80 -3.38
CA ALA A 256 2.12 1.66 -4.54
C ALA A 256 3.46 2.12 -5.13
N SER A 257 3.69 1.81 -6.40
CA SER A 257 4.90 2.22 -7.13
C SER A 257 4.72 3.59 -7.79
N ILE A 258 4.47 4.62 -6.98
CA ILE A 258 4.08 5.96 -7.45
C ILE A 258 5.21 6.77 -8.14
N SER A 259 6.46 6.32 -8.02
CA SER A 259 7.60 6.86 -8.77
C SER A 259 7.83 6.16 -10.11
N ALA A 260 7.16 5.02 -10.35
CA ALA A 260 7.30 4.21 -11.57
C ALA A 260 6.09 4.37 -12.50
N GLU A 261 6.29 4.11 -13.79
CA GLU A 261 5.27 4.27 -14.85
C GLU A 261 4.46 2.98 -15.12
N ASP A 262 4.65 1.93 -14.32
CA ASP A 262 4.12 0.59 -14.61
C ASP A 262 2.67 0.39 -14.16
N SER A 263 2.07 1.37 -13.51
CA SER A 263 0.71 1.26 -12.96
C SER A 263 0.00 2.59 -12.90
N LEU A 264 -1.32 2.55 -13.05
CA LEU A 264 -2.20 3.71 -12.98
C LEU A 264 -2.87 3.77 -11.61
N TYR A 265 -2.74 4.91 -10.91
CA TYR A 265 -3.30 5.11 -9.58
C TYR A 265 -4.29 6.27 -9.54
N LEU A 266 -5.28 6.18 -8.66
CA LEU A 266 -5.98 7.34 -8.12
C LEU A 266 -5.46 7.56 -6.71
N VAL A 267 -5.13 8.82 -6.39
CA VAL A 267 -4.55 9.17 -5.09
C VAL A 267 -5.39 10.27 -4.46
N VAL A 268 -5.77 10.08 -3.20
CA VAL A 268 -6.49 11.07 -2.40
C VAL A 268 -5.54 11.60 -1.34
N VAL A 269 -4.82 12.66 -1.66
CA VAL A 269 -3.77 13.21 -0.81
C VAL A 269 -4.29 14.46 -0.09
N PRO A 270 -4.13 14.57 1.23
CA PRO A 270 -4.46 15.79 1.94
C PRO A 270 -3.48 16.91 1.58
N THR A 271 -4.00 18.12 1.37
CA THR A 271 -3.15 19.33 1.30
C THR A 271 -2.52 19.62 2.65
N ASN A 272 -1.57 20.55 2.73
CA ASN A 272 -1.02 21.04 4.00
C ASN A 272 -2.13 21.43 5.01
N ALA A 273 -3.25 21.99 4.52
CA ALA A 273 -4.42 22.29 5.35
C ALA A 273 -5.17 21.02 5.82
N GLY A 274 -5.41 20.07 4.91
CA GLY A 274 -6.07 18.80 5.23
C GLY A 274 -5.22 17.84 6.06
N TRP A 275 -3.89 17.99 6.03
CA TRP A 275 -2.94 17.06 6.65
C TRP A 275 -3.07 17.02 8.16
N ASN A 276 -3.20 18.20 8.78
CA ASN A 276 -3.37 18.31 10.23
C ASN A 276 -4.73 17.75 10.70
N ASP A 277 -5.80 17.92 9.92
CA ASP A 277 -7.12 17.32 10.19
C ASP A 277 -7.05 15.78 10.10
N ALA A 278 -6.40 15.26 9.04
CA ALA A 278 -6.18 13.83 8.85
C ALA A 278 -5.41 13.22 10.02
N ILE A 279 -4.27 13.81 10.39
CA ILE A 279 -3.46 13.37 11.53
C ILE A 279 -4.29 13.39 12.81
N SER A 280 -5.05 14.45 13.08
CA SER A 280 -5.84 14.56 14.30
C SER A 280 -6.87 13.44 14.44
N LYS A 281 -7.60 13.13 13.36
CA LYS A 281 -8.59 12.05 13.32
C LYS A 281 -7.94 10.68 13.48
N VAL A 282 -6.92 10.37 12.68
CA VAL A 282 -6.30 9.05 12.67
C VAL A 282 -5.47 8.79 13.94
N LYS A 283 -4.76 9.79 14.48
CA LYS A 283 -3.97 9.67 15.73
C LYS A 283 -4.82 9.25 16.92
N SER A 284 -6.12 9.52 16.91
CA SER A 284 -7.03 9.08 17.98
C SER A 284 -7.15 7.55 18.10
N LEU A 285 -6.81 6.80 17.05
CA LEU A 285 -6.79 5.34 17.01
C LEU A 285 -5.49 4.73 17.55
N TYR A 286 -4.44 5.54 17.67
CA TYR A 286 -3.09 5.10 18.02
C TYR A 286 -2.66 5.60 19.40
N LYS A 287 -3.52 5.49 20.43
CA LYS A 287 -3.16 5.88 21.79
C LYS A 287 -2.25 4.83 22.43
N TYR A 288 -0.95 5.10 22.52
CA TYR A 288 -0.01 4.13 23.11
C TYR A 288 0.21 4.32 24.62
N LYS A 289 0.55 3.23 25.31
CA LYS A 289 1.15 3.26 26.66
C LYS A 289 2.66 3.52 26.57
N SER A 290 3.26 3.97 27.66
CA SER A 290 4.72 4.06 27.79
C SER A 290 5.41 2.71 27.97
N SER A 291 4.65 1.67 28.32
CA SER A 291 5.13 0.29 28.41
C SER A 291 4.05 -0.72 28.07
N TYR A 292 4.48 -1.87 27.53
CA TYR A 292 3.63 -3.01 27.20
C TYR A 292 4.28 -4.30 27.69
N LYS A 293 3.47 -5.19 28.28
CA LYS A 293 3.89 -6.58 28.46
C LYS A 293 3.69 -7.35 27.17
N TYR A 294 4.68 -8.19 26.84
CA TYR A 294 4.66 -9.01 25.64
C TYR A 294 5.31 -10.36 25.93
N ARG A 295 5.25 -11.25 24.95
CA ARG A 295 5.67 -12.65 25.05
C ARG A 295 4.90 -13.47 26.06
N TRP A 296 3.84 -14.07 25.55
CA TRP A 296 2.91 -14.86 26.32
C TRP A 296 3.43 -16.29 26.55
N ASP A 297 3.36 -16.71 27.81
CA ASP A 297 3.57 -18.09 28.23
C ASP A 297 2.21 -18.76 28.46
N ASP A 298 1.85 -19.67 27.56
CA ASP A 298 0.58 -20.41 27.62
C ASP A 298 0.49 -21.39 28.80
N GLU A 299 1.61 -21.88 29.33
CA GLU A 299 1.62 -22.81 30.47
C GLU A 299 1.26 -22.08 31.77
N ASN A 300 1.85 -20.91 31.98
CA ASN A 300 1.66 -20.11 33.19
C ASN A 300 0.59 -19.02 33.05
N ALA A 301 0.06 -18.81 31.85
CA ALA A 301 -0.92 -17.78 31.50
C ALA A 301 -0.48 -16.36 31.92
N VAL A 302 0.77 -16.01 31.58
CA VAL A 302 1.38 -14.70 31.90
C VAL A 302 2.23 -14.18 30.75
N PHE A 303 2.35 -12.86 30.66
CA PHE A 303 3.40 -12.24 29.86
C PHE A 303 4.74 -12.30 30.60
N THR A 304 5.80 -12.63 29.87
CA THR A 304 7.14 -12.88 30.43
C THR A 304 8.13 -11.75 30.16
N GLN A 305 7.82 -10.85 29.23
CA GLN A 305 8.67 -9.71 28.89
C GLN A 305 7.91 -8.39 28.99
N THR A 306 8.66 -7.29 29.04
CA THR A 306 8.11 -5.92 29.08
C THR A 306 8.94 -5.02 28.17
N LYS A 307 8.27 -4.30 27.28
CA LYS A 307 8.82 -3.19 26.51
C LYS A 307 8.50 -1.92 27.29
N SER A 308 9.53 -1.17 27.65
CA SER A 308 9.41 0.08 28.42
C SER A 308 9.96 1.25 27.62
N ASP A 309 9.80 2.45 28.17
CA ASP A 309 10.39 3.70 27.67
C ASP A 309 9.96 4.06 26.24
N LEU A 310 8.73 3.65 25.87
CA LEU A 310 8.13 4.08 24.61
C LEU A 310 7.71 5.55 24.73
N ASN A 311 8.15 6.36 23.77
CA ASN A 311 7.61 7.70 23.58
C ASN A 311 6.24 7.60 22.90
N ALA A 312 5.21 7.42 23.73
CA ALA A 312 3.84 7.17 23.28
C ALA A 312 3.34 8.27 22.32
N ASP A 313 3.63 9.55 22.58
CA ASP A 313 3.13 10.65 21.76
C ASP A 313 3.77 10.67 20.37
N SER A 314 5.10 10.50 20.30
CA SER A 314 5.83 10.42 19.03
C SER A 314 5.44 9.18 18.23
N LEU A 315 5.25 8.03 18.90
CA LEU A 315 4.80 6.81 18.24
C LEU A 315 3.37 6.96 17.71
N SER A 316 2.46 7.56 18.48
CA SER A 316 1.07 7.83 18.06
C SER A 316 1.05 8.68 16.79
N GLU A 317 1.92 9.69 16.73
CA GLU A 317 2.03 10.57 15.57
C GLU A 317 2.65 9.88 14.36
N ALA A 318 3.73 9.12 14.55
CA ALA A 318 4.36 8.36 13.48
C ALA A 318 3.39 7.31 12.89
N SER A 319 2.70 6.52 13.74
CA SER A 319 1.71 5.55 13.28
C SER A 319 0.56 6.20 12.52
N ALA A 320 0.07 7.37 12.97
CA ALA A 320 -0.99 8.08 12.27
C ALA A 320 -0.55 8.57 10.89
N ARG A 321 0.62 9.19 10.78
CA ARG A 321 1.18 9.66 9.51
C ARG A 321 1.43 8.50 8.55
N ALA A 322 2.04 7.42 9.05
CA ALA A 322 2.26 6.20 8.27
C ALA A 322 0.94 5.62 7.75
N ALA A 323 -0.06 5.46 8.62
CA ALA A 323 -1.37 4.93 8.22
C ALA A 323 -2.05 5.80 7.15
N ILE A 324 -1.98 7.13 7.24
CA ILE A 324 -2.58 7.99 6.21
C ILE A 324 -1.86 7.79 4.88
N LEU A 325 -0.52 7.83 4.87
CA LEU A 325 0.29 7.78 3.65
C LEU A 325 0.27 6.42 2.98
N THR A 326 0.19 5.32 3.72
CA THR A 326 0.12 3.99 3.13
C THR A 326 -1.25 3.69 2.52
N ASN A 327 -2.32 4.36 2.98
CA ASN A 327 -3.71 4.08 2.60
C ASN A 327 -4.34 5.15 1.68
N MET A 328 -3.55 6.06 1.08
CA MET A 328 -4.09 7.11 0.19
C MET A 328 -4.13 6.72 -1.30
N TYR A 329 -3.60 5.54 -1.67
CA TYR A 329 -3.46 5.10 -3.04
C TYR A 329 -4.47 4.02 -3.42
N PHE A 330 -5.07 4.15 -4.59
CA PHE A 330 -6.02 3.21 -5.18
C PHE A 330 -5.53 2.81 -6.56
N SER A 331 -5.28 1.50 -6.78
CA SER A 331 -4.89 1.02 -8.11
C SER A 331 -6.10 0.97 -9.03
N ALA A 332 -5.98 1.51 -10.25
CA ALA A 332 -7.01 1.38 -11.28
C ALA A 332 -7.16 -0.08 -11.77
N GLY A 333 -6.17 -0.95 -11.49
CA GLY A 333 -6.24 -2.38 -11.80
C GLY A 333 -7.39 -3.11 -11.10
N GLN A 334 -8.01 -2.52 -10.06
CA GLN A 334 -9.22 -3.07 -9.44
C GLN A 334 -10.45 -3.05 -10.37
N LEU A 335 -10.40 -2.31 -11.48
CA LEU A 335 -11.42 -2.34 -12.54
C LEU A 335 -11.27 -3.55 -13.50
N GLY A 336 -10.23 -4.36 -13.34
CA GLY A 336 -9.93 -5.49 -14.21
C GLY A 336 -9.32 -5.09 -15.55
N ASP A 337 -9.22 -6.04 -16.48
CA ASP A 337 -8.53 -5.89 -17.77
C ASP A 337 -9.14 -4.80 -18.68
N ASP A 338 -10.40 -4.41 -18.44
CA ASP A 338 -11.07 -3.38 -19.23
C ASP A 338 -10.44 -2.00 -19.06
N VAL A 339 -9.73 -1.75 -17.94
CA VAL A 339 -9.08 -0.45 -17.65
C VAL A 339 -8.14 0.00 -18.77
N TYR A 340 -7.47 -0.95 -19.45
CA TYR A 340 -6.54 -0.66 -20.53
C TYR A 340 -7.20 -0.12 -21.81
N ASN A 341 -8.53 -0.24 -21.91
CA ASN A 341 -9.32 0.25 -23.04
C ASN A 341 -10.19 1.46 -22.67
N MET A 342 -10.12 1.93 -21.42
CA MET A 342 -10.89 3.07 -20.95
C MET A 342 -10.13 4.37 -21.20
N ASP A 343 -10.88 5.44 -21.51
CA ASP A 343 -10.34 6.78 -21.45
C ASP A 343 -10.25 7.28 -20.00
N ASP A 344 -9.48 8.36 -19.78
CA ASP A 344 -9.28 8.97 -18.47
C ASP A 344 -10.59 9.27 -17.74
N ALA A 345 -11.60 9.76 -18.47
CA ALA A 345 -12.88 10.16 -17.91
C ALA A 345 -13.67 8.94 -17.39
N ALA A 346 -13.65 7.83 -18.13
CA ALA A 346 -14.29 6.58 -17.74
C ALA A 346 -13.61 5.95 -16.52
N VAL A 347 -12.28 5.92 -16.47
CA VAL A 347 -11.54 5.42 -15.30
C VAL A 347 -11.88 6.25 -14.06
N ILE A 348 -11.79 7.57 -14.16
CA ILE A 348 -12.13 8.49 -13.07
C ILE A 348 -13.57 8.28 -12.62
N GLN A 349 -14.53 8.23 -13.54
CA GLN A 349 -15.95 8.09 -13.20
C GLN A 349 -16.22 6.77 -12.46
N GLN A 350 -15.72 5.64 -12.96
CA GLN A 350 -15.98 4.34 -12.35
C GLN A 350 -15.38 4.26 -10.94
N MET A 351 -14.12 4.67 -10.78
CA MET A 351 -13.45 4.63 -9.47
C MET A 351 -14.10 5.58 -8.47
N THR A 352 -14.41 6.81 -8.87
CA THR A 352 -14.94 7.81 -7.94
C THR A 352 -16.38 7.54 -7.52
N THR A 353 -17.15 6.77 -8.30
CA THR A 353 -18.56 6.43 -8.00
C THR A 353 -18.76 5.00 -7.50
N ALA A 354 -17.70 4.21 -7.37
CA ALA A 354 -17.77 2.84 -6.85
C ALA A 354 -18.41 2.80 -5.45
N ASP A 355 -19.16 1.73 -5.16
CA ASP A 355 -19.77 1.50 -3.84
C ASP A 355 -18.70 1.36 -2.73
N SER A 356 -17.54 0.84 -3.10
CA SER A 356 -16.36 0.75 -2.26
C SER A 356 -15.09 0.72 -3.10
N LEU A 357 -14.02 1.24 -2.56
CA LEU A 357 -12.67 1.13 -3.12
C LEU A 357 -11.76 0.34 -2.18
N LEU A 358 -10.80 -0.37 -2.77
CA LEU A 358 -9.69 -0.96 -2.04
C LEU A 358 -8.44 -0.10 -2.26
N THR A 359 -7.80 0.28 -1.16
CA THR A 359 -6.44 0.83 -1.23
C THR A 359 -5.47 -0.26 -1.68
N THR A 360 -4.27 0.14 -2.07
CA THR A 360 -3.16 -0.79 -2.39
C THR A 360 -2.70 -1.65 -1.20
N THR A 361 -3.17 -1.32 0.00
CA THR A 361 -2.94 -2.03 1.28
C THR A 361 -4.18 -2.79 1.77
N ASP A 362 -5.17 -3.00 0.91
CA ASP A 362 -6.43 -3.72 1.18
C ASP A 362 -7.37 -3.06 2.21
N MET A 363 -7.18 -1.77 2.52
CA MET A 363 -8.15 -1.01 3.31
C MET A 363 -9.40 -0.74 2.47
N VAL A 364 -10.56 -1.15 2.98
CA VAL A 364 -11.85 -0.90 2.33
C VAL A 364 -12.33 0.51 2.65
N VAL A 365 -12.62 1.30 1.62
CA VAL A 365 -13.19 2.64 1.74
C VAL A 365 -14.58 2.65 1.10
N TYR A 366 -15.61 2.70 1.94
CA TYR A 366 -17.00 2.70 1.49
C TYR A 366 -17.43 4.07 0.99
N ASN A 367 -18.24 4.10 -0.07
CA ASN A 367 -18.87 5.30 -0.55
C ASN A 367 -20.14 5.60 0.26
N THR A 368 -20.07 6.64 1.09
CA THR A 368 -21.20 7.08 1.92
C THR A 368 -22.25 7.87 1.12
N ASN A 369 -21.96 8.21 -0.13
CA ASN A 369 -22.85 8.87 -1.08
C ASN A 369 -23.27 7.90 -2.21
N LEU A 370 -24.14 6.94 -1.89
CA LEU A 370 -24.56 5.88 -2.81
C LEU A 370 -25.07 6.42 -4.15
N GLY A 371 -24.47 5.96 -5.25
CA GLY A 371 -24.79 6.39 -6.62
C GLY A 371 -24.21 7.75 -7.03
N GLY A 372 -23.43 8.39 -6.15
CA GLY A 372 -22.69 9.61 -6.43
C GLY A 372 -21.18 9.46 -6.21
N VAL A 373 -20.45 10.55 -6.37
CA VAL A 373 -19.00 10.59 -6.10
C VAL A 373 -18.75 10.35 -4.61
N ASN A 374 -17.80 9.48 -4.31
CA ASN A 374 -17.37 9.16 -2.96
C ASN A 374 -16.81 10.44 -2.27
N PRO A 375 -17.30 10.82 -1.07
CA PRO A 375 -16.90 12.05 -0.41
C PRO A 375 -15.41 12.21 -0.11
N ILE A 376 -14.62 11.12 -0.11
CA ILE A 376 -13.15 11.19 0.04
C ILE A 376 -12.50 12.01 -1.07
N PHE A 377 -13.08 12.04 -2.28
CA PHE A 377 -12.55 12.80 -3.41
C PHE A 377 -12.92 14.30 -3.34
N GLY A 378 -13.76 14.71 -2.39
CA GLY A 378 -14.23 16.08 -2.26
C GLY A 378 -14.98 16.58 -3.50
N SER A 379 -14.88 17.88 -3.78
CA SER A 379 -15.43 18.50 -5.00
C SER A 379 -14.31 19.12 -5.85
N VAL A 380 -13.15 18.44 -5.89
CA VAL A 380 -11.96 18.91 -6.59
C VAL A 380 -11.79 18.20 -7.93
N VAL A 381 -11.15 18.88 -8.89
CA VAL A 381 -10.67 18.29 -10.13
C VAL A 381 -9.29 17.71 -9.85
N PRO A 382 -8.98 16.46 -10.24
CA PRO A 382 -7.67 15.91 -9.98
C PRO A 382 -6.59 16.51 -10.88
N ASP A 383 -5.38 16.62 -10.35
CA ASP A 383 -4.19 16.88 -11.15
C ASP A 383 -3.80 15.59 -11.89
N THR A 384 -3.41 15.71 -13.16
CA THR A 384 -2.98 14.57 -13.98
C THR A 384 -1.47 14.35 -13.82
N ALA A 385 -1.10 13.14 -13.40
CA ALA A 385 0.27 12.62 -13.41
C ALA A 385 0.42 11.62 -14.56
N SER A 386 1.66 11.26 -14.91
CA SER A 386 1.92 10.26 -15.96
C SER A 386 1.48 8.84 -15.58
N ASN A 387 1.38 8.56 -14.29
CA ASN A 387 0.99 7.27 -13.72
C ASN A 387 -0.26 7.38 -12.83
N GLY A 388 -1.09 8.40 -13.00
CA GLY A 388 -2.35 8.49 -12.26
C GLY A 388 -2.99 9.87 -12.15
N TYR A 389 -3.95 9.96 -11.23
CA TYR A 389 -4.72 11.17 -10.95
C TYR A 389 -4.68 11.49 -9.46
N VAL A 390 -4.33 12.74 -9.13
CA VAL A 390 -4.10 13.18 -7.75
C VAL A 390 -5.21 14.15 -7.32
N TYR A 391 -6.04 13.69 -6.38
CA TYR A 391 -7.05 14.49 -5.71
C TYR A 391 -6.44 15.12 -4.46
N LYS A 392 -6.22 16.44 -4.53
CA LYS A 392 -5.73 17.24 -3.42
C LYS A 392 -6.91 17.72 -2.59
N VAL A 393 -7.03 17.24 -1.34
CA VAL A 393 -8.21 17.51 -0.51
C VAL A 393 -7.86 18.28 0.75
N ASP A 394 -8.64 19.33 1.04
CA ASP A 394 -8.50 20.11 2.28
C ASP A 394 -9.22 19.47 3.48
N GLN A 395 -10.08 18.49 3.22
CA GLN A 395 -10.88 17.82 4.26
C GLN A 395 -10.66 16.32 4.22
N PHE A 396 -10.36 15.73 5.37
CA PHE A 396 -10.19 14.30 5.50
C PHE A 396 -11.55 13.62 5.73
N ASN A 397 -12.25 13.32 4.64
CA ASN A 397 -13.62 12.78 4.64
C ASN A 397 -13.70 11.25 4.68
N TYR A 398 -12.62 10.58 5.07
CA TYR A 398 -12.63 9.14 5.28
C TYR A 398 -13.54 8.78 6.46
N THR A 399 -14.30 7.70 6.31
CA THR A 399 -14.97 7.07 7.47
C THR A 399 -13.90 6.37 8.28
N ILE A 400 -13.75 6.73 9.57
CA ILE A 400 -12.68 6.18 10.40
C ILE A 400 -13.04 4.75 10.83
N ALA A 401 -14.26 4.56 11.34
CA ALA A 401 -14.78 3.24 11.65
C ALA A 401 -14.96 2.38 10.39
N GLY A 402 -14.32 1.22 10.35
CA GLY A 402 -14.42 0.27 9.23
C GLY A 402 -13.38 0.44 8.13
N SER A 403 -12.73 1.61 8.02
CA SER A 403 -11.56 1.81 7.14
C SER A 403 -10.27 1.83 7.98
N TYR A 404 -9.93 2.98 8.59
CA TYR A 404 -8.71 3.12 9.40
C TYR A 404 -8.76 2.32 10.70
N GLN A 405 -9.96 2.08 11.23
CA GLN A 405 -10.18 1.16 12.33
C GLN A 405 -10.88 -0.09 11.78
N PRO A 406 -10.17 -1.19 11.48
CA PRO A 406 -10.79 -2.36 10.87
C PRO A 406 -11.59 -3.20 11.88
N LYS A 407 -12.54 -3.98 11.36
CA LYS A 407 -13.30 -4.96 12.14
C LYS A 407 -12.41 -6.16 12.48
N ILE A 408 -12.25 -6.49 13.75
CA ILE A 408 -11.55 -7.72 14.17
C ILE A 408 -12.57 -8.85 14.27
N THR A 409 -12.28 -9.98 13.62
CA THR A 409 -13.07 -11.21 13.69
C THR A 409 -12.20 -12.33 14.23
N MET A 410 -12.65 -12.99 15.29
CA MET A 410 -12.01 -14.16 15.87
C MET A 410 -12.95 -15.35 15.68
N GLU A 411 -12.50 -16.33 14.90
CA GLU A 411 -13.25 -17.54 14.65
C GLU A 411 -13.12 -18.50 15.84
N GLY A 412 -14.20 -19.22 16.16
CA GLY A 412 -14.18 -20.29 17.16
C GLY A 412 -13.33 -21.48 16.75
N SER A 413 -13.08 -21.64 15.45
CA SER A 413 -12.21 -22.70 14.93
C SER A 413 -10.72 -22.47 15.17
N ASP A 414 -10.29 -21.22 15.40
CA ASP A 414 -8.89 -20.89 15.62
C ASP A 414 -8.49 -21.07 17.08
N ALA A 415 -8.27 -22.33 17.46
CA ALA A 415 -7.93 -22.69 18.84
C ALA A 415 -6.64 -22.03 19.36
N SER A 416 -5.77 -21.50 18.49
CA SER A 416 -4.53 -20.81 18.89
C SER A 416 -4.78 -19.50 19.66
N LEU A 417 -5.98 -18.93 19.50
CA LEU A 417 -6.39 -17.70 20.17
C LEU A 417 -6.90 -17.94 21.59
N TYR A 418 -7.13 -19.18 22.02
CA TYR A 418 -7.87 -19.50 23.24
C TYR A 418 -7.01 -20.22 24.26
N TYR A 419 -7.24 -19.98 25.55
CA TYR A 419 -6.67 -20.78 26.63
C TYR A 419 -7.55 -20.78 27.89
N ALA A 420 -7.40 -21.81 28.72
CA ALA A 420 -8.15 -21.92 29.98
C ALA A 420 -7.67 -20.85 30.97
N ALA A 421 -8.57 -19.96 31.40
CA ALA A 421 -8.27 -19.01 32.46
C ALA A 421 -8.26 -19.66 33.86
N ASN A 422 -8.85 -20.85 34.00
CA ASN A 422 -8.81 -21.64 35.22
C ASN A 422 -9.01 -23.14 34.94
N SER A 423 -8.71 -23.96 35.94
CA SER A 423 -8.83 -25.43 35.89
C SER A 423 -10.28 -25.96 35.95
N ASN A 424 -11.28 -25.07 36.07
CA ASN A 424 -12.69 -25.44 36.09
C ASN A 424 -13.28 -25.64 34.69
N MET A 425 -12.51 -25.38 33.63
CA MET A 425 -12.85 -25.73 32.25
C MET A 425 -12.47 -27.19 31.97
N ASN A 426 -13.39 -27.95 31.39
CA ASN A 426 -13.12 -29.26 30.83
C ASN A 426 -12.65 -29.10 29.39
N LEU A 427 -11.37 -28.78 29.26
CA LEU A 427 -10.65 -28.88 27.99
C LEU A 427 -10.01 -30.27 27.96
N GLY A 428 -10.02 -30.94 26.81
CA GLY A 428 -9.21 -32.14 26.56
C GLY A 428 -7.71 -31.93 26.84
N GLY A 429 -6.87 -32.89 26.43
CA GLY A 429 -5.41 -32.74 26.58
C GLY A 429 -4.88 -31.49 25.85
N ASN A 430 -5.53 -31.10 24.75
CA ASN A 430 -5.28 -29.87 24.01
C ASN A 430 -6.61 -29.09 23.81
N ILE A 431 -6.55 -27.76 23.70
CA ILE A 431 -7.73 -26.95 23.39
C ILE A 431 -8.31 -27.26 21.99
N GLN A 432 -7.48 -27.67 21.03
CA GLN A 432 -7.90 -28.12 19.69
C GLN A 432 -8.89 -29.28 19.73
N ASP A 433 -8.83 -30.14 20.75
CA ASP A 433 -9.79 -31.25 20.94
C ASP A 433 -11.24 -30.76 21.16
N ASN A 434 -11.40 -29.46 21.45
CA ASN A 434 -12.69 -28.81 21.72
C ASN A 434 -13.24 -28.06 20.49
N VAL A 435 -12.50 -28.02 19.38
CA VAL A 435 -13.01 -27.48 18.11
C VAL A 435 -13.82 -28.58 17.43
N LEU A 436 -15.12 -28.34 17.30
CA LEU A 436 -16.07 -29.30 16.75
C LEU A 436 -16.60 -28.83 15.41
N THR A 437 -16.84 -29.77 14.49
CA THR A 437 -17.54 -29.49 13.22
C THR A 437 -19.02 -29.77 13.38
N LEU A 438 -19.87 -28.88 12.88
CA LEU A 438 -21.32 -29.10 12.86
C LEU A 438 -21.68 -30.03 11.70
N ASN A 439 -21.95 -31.31 11.98
CA ASN A 439 -22.23 -32.34 10.98
C ASN A 439 -23.71 -32.75 10.98
N THR A 440 -24.21 -33.21 9.83
CA THR A 440 -25.59 -33.68 9.62
C THR A 440 -25.96 -34.89 10.49
N ASP A 441 -24.99 -35.75 10.79
CA ASP A 441 -25.25 -37.06 11.40
C ASP A 441 -25.39 -37.02 12.93
N GLN A 442 -25.03 -35.89 13.55
CA GLN A 442 -25.21 -35.64 15.00
C GLN A 442 -26.45 -34.79 15.32
N ILE A 443 -27.31 -34.59 14.32
CA ILE A 443 -28.58 -33.84 14.40
C ILE A 443 -29.78 -34.77 14.69
N ALA A 444 -29.55 -36.05 14.99
CA ALA A 444 -30.60 -37.06 15.08
C ALA A 444 -31.58 -36.84 16.27
N ALA A 445 -32.64 -36.05 16.03
CA ALA A 445 -34.05 -36.47 16.06
C ALA A 445 -34.96 -35.21 16.08
N ASP A 446 -35.63 -34.98 14.95
CA ASP A 446 -36.72 -34.01 14.67
C ASP A 446 -36.47 -32.50 14.89
N THR A 447 -36.82 -31.67 13.89
CA THR A 447 -37.05 -30.21 14.02
C THR A 447 -35.83 -29.34 14.41
N VAL A 448 -34.75 -29.53 13.65
CA VAL A 448 -33.38 -28.99 13.80
C VAL A 448 -33.29 -27.48 14.08
N VAL A 449 -32.95 -27.11 15.33
CA VAL A 449 -32.43 -25.81 15.81
C VAL A 449 -32.49 -24.65 14.78
N PRO A 450 -33.48 -23.75 14.86
CA PRO A 450 -33.60 -22.61 13.95
C PRO A 450 -32.28 -21.81 13.83
N GLY A 451 -31.84 -21.61 12.59
CA GLY A 451 -30.59 -20.91 12.24
C GLY A 451 -29.33 -21.78 12.14
N ALA A 452 -29.34 -23.04 12.62
CA ALA A 452 -28.15 -23.90 12.62
C ALA A 452 -27.72 -24.40 11.23
N SER A 453 -28.65 -24.44 10.26
CA SER A 453 -28.35 -24.91 8.88
C SER A 453 -27.31 -24.04 8.16
N ALA A 454 -27.27 -22.73 8.45
CA ALA A 454 -26.27 -21.80 7.90
C ALA A 454 -24.83 -22.06 8.40
N TYR A 455 -24.68 -22.94 9.39
CA TYR A 455 -23.43 -23.30 10.03
C TYR A 455 -23.04 -24.76 9.79
N LEU A 456 -23.80 -25.53 9.01
CA LEU A 456 -23.46 -26.91 8.63
C LEU A 456 -22.09 -26.95 7.93
N GLY A 457 -21.27 -27.93 8.32
CA GLY A 457 -19.90 -28.08 7.85
C GLY A 457 -18.90 -27.08 8.43
N LYS A 458 -19.36 -26.10 9.23
CA LYS A 458 -18.49 -25.12 9.88
C LYS A 458 -18.02 -25.61 11.25
N GLN A 459 -16.92 -25.02 11.72
CA GLN A 459 -16.29 -25.35 12.99
C GLN A 459 -16.64 -24.31 14.07
N TYR A 460 -16.63 -24.73 15.33
CA TYR A 460 -16.86 -23.87 16.50
C TYR A 460 -16.14 -24.43 17.73
N LEU A 461 -15.82 -23.57 18.70
CA LEU A 461 -15.20 -23.98 19.96
C LEU A 461 -16.28 -24.38 20.97
N ARG A 462 -16.24 -25.61 21.48
CA ARG A 462 -17.09 -26.06 22.58
C ARG A 462 -16.30 -26.17 23.88
N VAL A 463 -16.54 -25.27 24.81
CA VAL A 463 -15.90 -25.35 26.13
C VAL A 463 -16.91 -25.66 27.21
N VAL A 464 -16.66 -26.69 28.02
CA VAL A 464 -17.60 -27.20 29.02
C VAL A 464 -17.09 -26.94 30.43
N ARG A 465 -17.95 -26.58 31.38
CA ARG A 465 -17.59 -26.49 32.79
C ARG A 465 -17.39 -27.88 33.39
N ARG A 466 -16.29 -28.10 34.11
CA ARG A 466 -15.92 -29.36 34.78
C ARG A 466 -16.67 -29.62 36.09
N ASN A 467 -16.96 -28.56 36.87
CA ASN A 467 -17.53 -28.68 38.23
C ASN A 467 -18.64 -27.64 38.48
N THR A 468 -18.93 -27.28 39.73
CA THR A 468 -19.94 -26.27 40.07
C THR A 468 -19.39 -24.85 40.18
N SER A 469 -18.07 -24.68 40.13
CA SER A 469 -17.39 -23.38 40.23
C SER A 469 -17.48 -22.60 38.92
N ALA A 470 -17.26 -21.27 38.98
CA ALA A 470 -17.19 -20.47 37.76
C ALA A 470 -16.05 -20.97 36.86
N ALA A 471 -16.32 -21.02 35.55
CA ALA A 471 -15.42 -21.59 34.55
C ALA A 471 -15.14 -20.53 33.49
N SER A 472 -13.87 -20.27 33.18
CA SER A 472 -13.46 -19.15 32.33
C SER A 472 -12.52 -19.59 31.22
N ILE A 473 -12.75 -19.06 30.02
CA ILE A 473 -11.86 -19.13 28.87
C ILE A 473 -11.41 -17.71 28.53
N ASP A 474 -10.13 -17.55 28.22
CA ASP A 474 -9.57 -16.29 27.73
C ASP A 474 -9.27 -16.41 26.23
N LEU A 475 -9.48 -15.30 25.53
CA LEU A 475 -9.14 -15.12 24.12
C LEU A 475 -8.09 -14.03 23.96
N LYS A 476 -7.08 -14.29 23.13
CA LYS A 476 -6.05 -13.32 22.73
C LYS A 476 -6.60 -12.43 21.61
N VAL A 477 -6.81 -11.14 21.89
CA VAL A 477 -7.26 -10.12 20.94
C VAL A 477 -6.06 -9.30 20.50
N PHE A 478 -5.50 -9.66 19.34
CA PHE A 478 -4.38 -8.97 18.70
C PHE A 478 -4.85 -7.75 17.89
N ASP A 479 -3.91 -6.86 17.59
CA ASP A 479 -4.06 -5.77 16.62
C ASP A 479 -5.25 -4.82 16.92
N LEU A 480 -5.59 -4.68 18.20
CA LEU A 480 -6.71 -3.86 18.67
C LEU A 480 -6.30 -2.40 18.78
N LEU A 481 -6.82 -1.54 17.89
CA LEU A 481 -6.64 -0.09 17.97
C LEU A 481 -7.45 0.53 19.12
N SER A 482 -7.01 1.67 19.64
CA SER A 482 -7.81 2.44 20.60
C SER A 482 -9.04 3.06 19.91
N GLY A 483 -10.08 3.34 20.69
CA GLY A 483 -11.34 3.91 20.19
C GLY A 483 -12.55 3.05 20.56
N LYS A 484 -13.67 3.29 19.88
CA LYS A 484 -14.95 2.68 20.25
C LYS A 484 -15.29 1.44 19.44
N TYR A 485 -15.86 0.44 20.12
CA TYR A 485 -16.35 -0.77 19.48
C TYR A 485 -17.70 -1.21 20.07
N ASP A 486 -18.55 -1.79 19.22
CA ASP A 486 -19.51 -2.79 19.67
C ASP A 486 -18.87 -4.17 19.57
N VAL A 487 -18.96 -4.97 20.64
CA VAL A 487 -18.40 -6.32 20.66
C VAL A 487 -19.52 -7.34 20.64
N TYR A 488 -19.53 -8.20 19.64
CA TYR A 488 -20.54 -9.25 19.44
C TYR A 488 -19.94 -10.63 19.63
N VAL A 489 -20.76 -11.58 20.08
CA VAL A 489 -20.46 -13.01 20.01
C VAL A 489 -21.62 -13.74 19.35
N THR A 490 -21.28 -14.70 18.48
CA THR A 490 -22.24 -15.66 17.93
C THR A 490 -22.04 -17.00 18.64
N MET A 491 -23.07 -17.45 19.34
CA MET A 491 -23.10 -18.71 20.08
C MET A 491 -24.02 -19.71 19.39
N LEU A 492 -23.55 -20.95 19.27
CA LEU A 492 -24.41 -22.08 18.94
C LEU A 492 -25.12 -22.59 20.21
N PRO A 493 -26.36 -23.11 20.10
CA PRO A 493 -27.12 -23.57 21.25
C PRO A 493 -26.46 -24.76 21.95
N SER A 494 -26.61 -24.87 23.28
CA SER A 494 -25.88 -25.85 24.09
C SER A 494 -26.15 -27.31 23.73
N LYS A 495 -27.33 -27.60 23.17
CA LYS A 495 -27.75 -28.94 22.71
C LYS A 495 -27.10 -29.36 21.40
N ILE A 496 -26.41 -28.46 20.71
CA ILE A 496 -25.74 -28.77 19.44
C ILE A 496 -24.67 -29.86 19.66
N ASN A 497 -24.62 -30.85 18.75
CA ASN A 497 -23.73 -32.01 18.78
C ASN A 497 -23.78 -32.86 20.09
N ILE A 498 -24.91 -32.89 20.81
CA ILE A 498 -25.13 -33.84 21.92
C ILE A 498 -25.94 -35.03 21.40
N ASN A 499 -25.38 -36.24 21.51
CA ASN A 499 -26.10 -37.48 21.20
C ASN A 499 -27.17 -37.74 22.29
N THR A 500 -28.45 -37.49 21.99
CA THR A 500 -29.57 -37.50 22.95
C THR A 500 -30.10 -38.89 23.32
N ASN A 501 -29.42 -39.97 22.94
CA ASN A 501 -29.84 -41.37 23.12
C ASN A 501 -30.00 -41.85 24.59
N SER A 502 -29.88 -40.97 25.60
CA SER A 502 -29.94 -41.31 27.03
C SER A 502 -31.20 -40.79 27.75
N GLY A 503 -32.28 -40.44 27.06
CA GLY A 503 -33.59 -40.14 27.66
C GLY A 503 -33.57 -39.05 28.74
N SER A 504 -32.53 -38.22 28.75
CA SER A 504 -32.31 -37.21 29.78
C SER A 504 -32.86 -35.88 29.26
N GLU A 505 -33.97 -35.41 29.85
CA GLU A 505 -34.50 -34.06 29.62
C GLU A 505 -33.39 -33.03 29.88
N CYS A 506 -32.76 -32.51 28.83
CA CYS A 506 -31.84 -31.38 28.94
C CYS A 506 -32.69 -30.10 28.95
N GLU A 507 -33.37 -29.85 30.08
CA GLU A 507 -33.95 -28.53 30.36
C GLU A 507 -32.82 -27.56 30.66
N THR A 508 -32.32 -26.91 29.61
CA THR A 508 -31.36 -25.81 29.72
C THR A 508 -32.13 -24.56 30.14
N LYS A 509 -32.10 -24.23 31.43
CA LYS A 509 -32.45 -22.87 31.88
C LYS A 509 -31.44 -21.90 31.26
N GLY A 510 -31.92 -20.79 30.69
CA GLY A 510 -31.15 -19.90 29.80
C GLY A 510 -29.65 -19.77 30.05
N ASN A 511 -28.87 -19.82 28.99
CA ASN A 511 -27.41 -19.77 29.08
C ASN A 511 -26.95 -18.40 29.53
N MET A 512 -26.15 -18.36 30.60
CA MET A 512 -25.54 -17.13 31.10
C MET A 512 -24.05 -17.08 30.79
N VAL A 513 -23.57 -15.91 30.38
CA VAL A 513 -22.16 -15.61 30.22
C VAL A 513 -21.86 -14.25 30.84
N ALA A 514 -20.68 -14.12 31.44
CA ALA A 514 -20.07 -12.84 31.75
C ALA A 514 -18.87 -12.64 30.83
N ALA A 515 -18.59 -11.39 30.47
CA ALA A 515 -17.47 -11.01 29.63
C ALA A 515 -16.62 -9.96 30.34
N THR A 516 -15.30 -10.09 30.28
CA THR A 516 -14.36 -9.15 30.89
C THR A 516 -13.22 -8.91 29.92
N LEU A 517 -12.81 -7.65 29.74
CA LEU A 517 -11.61 -7.29 29.00
C LEU A 517 -10.51 -6.91 29.96
N ILE A 518 -9.36 -7.55 29.77
CA ILE A 518 -8.18 -7.44 30.63
C ILE A 518 -7.01 -7.04 29.76
N ASP A 519 -6.30 -6.00 30.16
CA ASP A 519 -5.13 -5.52 29.45
C ASP A 519 -3.90 -6.42 29.65
N ASP A 520 -2.80 -6.02 29.00
CA ASP A 520 -1.50 -6.68 29.08
C ASP A 520 -0.88 -6.64 30.48
N ALA A 521 -1.21 -5.62 31.29
CA ALA A 521 -0.71 -5.50 32.65
C ALA A 521 -1.43 -6.46 33.62
N GLY A 522 -2.66 -6.87 33.32
CA GLY A 522 -3.52 -7.64 34.22
C GLY A 522 -4.76 -6.89 34.68
N GLU A 523 -4.94 -5.65 34.24
CA GLU A 523 -5.99 -4.76 34.71
C GLU A 523 -7.26 -4.91 33.88
N THR A 524 -8.38 -5.00 34.56
CA THR A 524 -9.69 -5.06 33.91
C THR A 524 -10.14 -3.65 33.54
N PHE A 525 -10.43 -3.42 32.25
CA PHE A 525 -10.93 -2.11 31.79
C PHE A 525 -12.39 -2.15 31.30
N ALA A 526 -12.98 -3.33 31.09
CA ALA A 526 -14.41 -3.47 30.84
C ALA A 526 -14.96 -4.79 31.39
N SER A 527 -16.21 -4.78 31.84
CA SER A 527 -16.92 -5.99 32.29
C SER A 527 -18.41 -5.91 32.03
N SER A 528 -19.00 -7.05 31.68
CA SER A 528 -20.42 -7.25 31.45
C SER A 528 -20.83 -8.57 32.10
N SER A 529 -22.02 -8.61 32.71
CA SER A 529 -22.46 -9.77 33.49
C SER A 529 -23.93 -10.06 33.27
N ASN A 530 -24.34 -11.31 33.55
CA ASN A 530 -25.72 -11.78 33.38
C ASN A 530 -26.23 -11.68 31.93
N LEU A 531 -25.34 -11.75 30.93
CA LEU A 531 -25.75 -11.84 29.52
C LEU A 531 -26.41 -13.20 29.29
N THR A 532 -27.59 -13.19 28.68
CA THR A 532 -28.34 -14.42 28.40
C THR A 532 -28.44 -14.69 26.91
N TYR A 533 -28.40 -15.95 26.51
CA TYR A 533 -28.57 -16.35 25.11
C TYR A 533 -29.43 -17.61 24.98
N SER A 534 -29.99 -17.80 23.77
CA SER A 534 -30.92 -18.89 23.48
C SER A 534 -30.23 -20.25 23.61
N THR A 535 -30.96 -21.19 24.20
CA THR A 535 -30.53 -22.58 24.34
C THR A 535 -30.94 -23.45 23.16
N ASP A 536 -31.81 -22.93 22.29
CA ASP A 536 -32.49 -23.70 21.24
C ASP A 536 -32.33 -23.09 19.84
N THR A 537 -31.68 -21.93 19.73
CA THR A 537 -31.39 -21.25 18.46
C THR A 537 -29.99 -20.66 18.46
N VAL A 538 -29.41 -20.46 17.28
CA VAL A 538 -28.18 -19.66 17.15
C VAL A 538 -28.46 -18.25 17.64
N SER A 539 -27.55 -17.69 18.44
CA SER A 539 -27.70 -16.37 19.04
C SER A 539 -26.49 -15.50 18.75
N THR A 540 -26.71 -14.35 18.12
CA THR A 540 -25.73 -13.26 18.04
C THR A 540 -26.17 -12.14 18.96
N PHE A 541 -25.34 -11.75 19.92
CA PHE A 541 -25.66 -10.70 20.89
C PHE A 541 -24.41 -9.89 21.27
N LYS A 542 -24.64 -8.67 21.77
CA LYS A 542 -23.56 -7.79 22.23
C LYS A 542 -23.03 -8.27 23.59
N LEU A 543 -21.72 -8.45 23.67
CA LEU A 543 -20.98 -8.55 24.92
C LEU A 543 -20.80 -7.16 25.55
N PHE A 544 -20.47 -6.17 24.70
CA PHE A 544 -20.27 -4.77 25.06
C PHE A 544 -20.91 -3.88 24.00
N SER A 545 -21.51 -2.76 24.44
CA SER A 545 -21.97 -1.67 23.57
C SER A 545 -21.13 -0.44 23.88
N ASP A 546 -20.71 0.29 22.84
CA ASP A 546 -19.92 1.52 23.00
C ASP A 546 -18.68 1.34 23.90
N LEU A 547 -18.00 0.20 23.76
CA LEU A 547 -16.78 -0.10 24.49
C LEU A 547 -15.67 0.86 24.04
N GLU A 548 -15.17 1.69 24.95
CA GLU A 548 -13.93 2.43 24.75
C GLU A 548 -12.72 1.53 25.04
N VAL A 549 -11.93 1.25 24.01
CA VAL A 549 -10.60 0.64 24.16
C VAL A 549 -9.60 1.78 24.39
N PRO A 550 -8.96 1.84 25.58
CA PRO A 550 -8.18 3.02 25.97
C PRO A 550 -6.84 3.13 25.25
N TYR A 551 -6.25 2.00 24.82
CA TYR A 551 -4.91 1.94 24.25
C TYR A 551 -4.84 1.05 23.01
N CYS A 552 -3.93 1.40 22.11
CA CYS A 552 -3.58 0.67 20.91
C CYS A 552 -2.69 -0.54 21.22
N TYR A 553 -2.91 -1.66 20.52
CA TYR A 553 -2.16 -2.92 20.64
C TYR A 553 -1.59 -3.40 19.28
N THR A 554 -1.45 -2.50 18.30
CA THR A 554 -0.81 -2.76 16.99
C THR A 554 0.47 -1.93 16.83
N ASP A 555 1.35 -2.30 15.90
CA ASP A 555 2.49 -1.50 15.44
C ASP A 555 3.44 -0.99 16.55
N ILE A 556 3.63 -1.79 17.59
CA ILE A 556 4.55 -1.46 18.68
C ILE A 556 5.98 -1.84 18.26
N PRO A 557 6.94 -0.90 18.25
CA PRO A 557 8.30 -1.13 17.76
C PRO A 557 9.02 -2.27 18.48
N ASP A 558 9.84 -3.00 17.72
CA ASP A 558 10.66 -4.14 18.17
C ASP A 558 9.88 -5.36 18.69
N LEU A 559 8.56 -5.38 18.52
CA LEU A 559 7.72 -6.56 18.76
C LEU A 559 7.50 -7.27 17.41
N GLU A 560 8.54 -7.96 16.92
CA GLU A 560 8.55 -8.56 15.56
C GLU A 560 7.52 -9.69 15.34
N TRP A 561 7.07 -9.78 14.08
CA TRP A 561 6.09 -10.68 13.46
C TRP A 561 6.50 -12.16 13.37
N SER A 562 7.75 -12.52 13.69
CA SER A 562 8.32 -13.84 13.36
C SER A 562 7.88 -15.01 14.27
N SER A 563 7.10 -14.74 15.33
CA SER A 563 6.32 -15.76 16.04
C SER A 563 5.16 -15.13 16.82
N SER A 564 4.04 -15.84 16.96
CA SER A 564 2.91 -15.46 17.84
C SER A 564 3.34 -15.09 19.26
N ASP A 565 4.52 -15.54 19.64
CA ASP A 565 5.08 -15.46 20.98
C ASP A 565 5.80 -14.15 21.25
N ASN A 566 5.95 -13.21 20.31
CA ASN A 566 6.58 -11.90 20.58
C ASN A 566 5.60 -10.71 20.47
N ARG A 567 4.30 -10.97 20.63
CA ARG A 567 3.27 -9.94 20.54
C ARG A 567 2.64 -9.62 21.90
N THR A 568 2.05 -8.44 21.99
CA THR A 568 1.14 -8.05 23.08
C THR A 568 -0.30 -8.20 22.60
N PHE A 569 -1.25 -8.34 23.53
CA PHE A 569 -2.67 -8.45 23.21
C PHE A 569 -3.54 -8.14 24.42
N VAL A 570 -4.80 -7.80 24.14
CA VAL A 570 -5.86 -7.74 25.15
C VAL A 570 -6.48 -9.12 25.32
N ARG A 571 -6.88 -9.45 26.56
CA ARG A 571 -7.60 -10.70 26.85
C ARG A 571 -9.10 -10.44 26.95
N LEU A 572 -9.89 -11.10 26.12
CA LEU A 572 -11.33 -11.22 26.31
C LEU A 572 -11.62 -12.50 27.10
N ARG A 573 -12.03 -12.35 28.35
CA ARG A 573 -12.43 -13.45 29.22
C ARG A 573 -13.93 -13.68 29.12
N LEU A 574 -14.33 -14.90 28.78
CA LEU A 574 -15.72 -15.34 28.87
C LEU A 574 -15.87 -16.31 30.05
N THR A 575 -16.85 -16.05 30.91
CA THR A 575 -17.07 -16.82 32.14
C THR A 575 -18.48 -17.39 32.18
N ILE A 576 -18.55 -18.72 32.36
CA ILE A 576 -19.76 -19.41 32.79
C ILE A 576 -19.88 -19.22 34.31
N PRO A 577 -20.95 -18.59 34.82
CA PRO A 577 -21.13 -18.39 36.25
C PRO A 577 -21.19 -19.71 37.04
N ALA A 578 -20.81 -19.65 38.33
CA ALA A 578 -20.95 -20.80 39.24
C ALA A 578 -22.42 -21.25 39.35
N LYS A 579 -22.64 -22.56 39.57
CA LYS A 579 -23.99 -23.10 39.73
C LYS A 579 -24.63 -22.55 41.01
N ARG A 580 -25.77 -21.87 40.91
CA ARG A 580 -26.56 -21.48 42.10
C ARG A 580 -27.17 -22.74 42.70
N SER A 581 -26.99 -22.98 44.00
CA SER A 581 -27.46 -24.19 44.67
C SER A 581 -28.99 -24.19 44.82
N GLN A 582 -29.74 -24.51 43.77
CA GLN A 582 -31.14 -24.93 43.87
C GLN A 582 -31.59 -25.70 42.60
N GLY A 583 -31.62 -27.03 42.69
CA GLY A 583 -32.31 -27.89 41.72
C GLY A 583 -31.41 -28.84 40.92
N SER A 584 -31.84 -30.10 40.83
CA SER A 584 -31.15 -31.26 40.26
C SER A 584 -31.24 -31.38 38.73
N LYS A 585 -31.18 -30.27 37.97
CA LYS A 585 -31.13 -30.32 36.49
C LYS A 585 -29.94 -29.50 35.96
N ALA A 586 -29.45 -29.83 34.76
CA ALA A 586 -28.15 -29.45 34.23
C ALA A 586 -28.11 -27.98 33.74
N ASP A 587 -27.83 -27.04 34.64
CA ASP A 587 -27.65 -25.63 34.29
C ASP A 587 -26.32 -25.38 33.54
N ASN A 588 -26.40 -24.73 32.37
CA ASN A 588 -25.34 -24.00 31.65
C ASN A 588 -23.97 -24.65 31.69
N MET A 589 -23.83 -25.73 30.94
CA MET A 589 -22.60 -26.51 30.97
C MET A 589 -21.60 -26.10 29.90
N ALA A 590 -21.98 -25.43 28.81
CA ALA A 590 -21.07 -25.20 27.68
C ALA A 590 -21.23 -23.81 27.04
N LEU A 591 -20.11 -23.22 26.61
CA LEU A 591 -20.09 -22.16 25.60
C LEU A 591 -19.73 -22.82 24.25
N ASN A 592 -20.58 -22.64 23.24
CA ASN A 592 -20.29 -23.04 21.87
C ASN A 592 -20.04 -21.79 21.02
N ILE A 593 -18.80 -21.32 21.01
CA ILE A 593 -18.41 -20.05 20.39
C ILE A 593 -18.17 -20.31 18.91
N TYR A 594 -18.98 -19.67 18.05
CA TYR A 594 -18.76 -19.71 16.60
C TYR A 594 -17.83 -18.59 16.16
N GLU A 595 -18.11 -17.34 16.55
CA GLU A 595 -17.28 -16.19 16.21
C GLU A 595 -17.41 -15.10 17.28
N ILE A 596 -16.40 -14.24 17.38
CA ILE A 596 -16.45 -12.97 18.13
C ILE A 596 -16.01 -11.85 17.20
N ARG A 597 -16.72 -10.72 17.26
CA ARG A 597 -16.47 -9.54 16.40
C ARG A 597 -16.33 -8.27 17.23
N PHE A 598 -15.23 -7.55 17.03
CA PHE A 598 -15.09 -6.16 17.46
C PHE A 598 -15.43 -5.29 16.27
N VAL A 599 -16.55 -4.58 16.35
CA VAL A 599 -17.07 -3.73 15.28
C VAL A 599 -16.82 -2.27 15.64
N PRO A 600 -15.92 -1.57 14.93
CA PRO A 600 -15.62 -0.16 15.11
C PRO A 600 -16.86 0.73 15.13
N LYS A 601 -16.78 1.84 15.87
CA LYS A 601 -17.80 2.91 15.90
C LYS A 601 -17.16 4.28 15.84
N ASP A 602 -17.78 5.18 15.08
CA ASP A 602 -17.44 6.60 15.05
C ASP A 602 -17.86 7.33 16.34
#